data_AF-A0A266NGV9-F1
#
_entry.id   AF-A0A266NGV9-F1
#
_cell.length_a   1.000
_cell.length_b   1.000
_cell.length_c   1.000
_cell.angle_alpha   90.00
_cell.angle_beta   90.00
_cell.angle_gamma   90.00
#
_symmetry.space_group_name_H-M   'P 1'
#
loop_
_entity.id
_entity.type
_entity.pdbx_description
1 polymer ?
#
loop_
_entity_poly.entity_id
_entity_poly.type
_entity_poly.pdbx_seq_one_letter_code
_entity_poly.pdbx_strand_id
1 'polypeptide(L)'
;MSNRVVMVGGSLLSFVDGFSPQEQQDIMDSLALAQYSADKNVKPNSPLTDWFDLFCDSLLDVGWEVDEEVLSLGPKKEGVFFSLEEAVLAGLTHVEQASLHAALKHSIEALKLDEASQEMFESRNRKHLMSHYQFVPCEPRNEFGSYMFVSGMRVTTHFELDNIFFNNKKIKTDAALDVQTASGGFYLKTEAYDPYRETVLQKLSEIGDDFFRNLKH
;
A
#
# COMPACT_ATOMS: atom_id res chain seq x y z
N MET A 1 23.38 6.54 -2.92
CA MET A 1 21.98 6.58 -2.44
C MET A 1 21.72 5.26 -1.72
N SER A 2 21.25 5.28 -0.49
CA SER A 2 21.04 4.05 0.29
C SER A 2 19.69 3.45 -0.10
N ASN A 3 19.71 2.32 -0.82
CA ASN A 3 18.53 1.54 -1.21
C ASN A 3 17.92 0.91 0.05
N ARG A 4 17.04 1.62 0.75
CA ARG A 4 16.35 1.10 1.93
C ARG A 4 14.93 0.72 1.58
N VAL A 5 14.58 -0.53 1.87
CA VAL A 5 13.19 -0.99 1.87
C VAL A 5 12.54 -0.43 3.14
N VAL A 6 11.51 0.39 2.99
CA VAL A 6 10.74 0.93 4.11
C VAL A 6 9.38 0.24 4.13
N MET A 7 9.10 -0.46 5.23
CA MET A 7 7.84 -1.16 5.43
C MET A 7 7.14 -0.65 6.69
N VAL A 8 5.85 -0.35 6.55
CA VAL A 8 4.97 0.09 7.63
C VAL A 8 3.73 -0.78 7.58
N GLY A 9 3.50 -1.58 8.62
CA GLY A 9 2.45 -2.59 8.58
C GLY A 9 2.63 -3.52 7.37
N GLY A 10 1.63 -3.54 6.49
CA GLY A 10 1.61 -4.29 5.23
C GLY A 10 2.00 -3.48 3.98
N SER A 11 2.46 -2.23 4.16
CA SER A 11 2.77 -1.31 3.08
C SER A 11 4.25 -1.26 2.72
N LEU A 12 4.56 -1.20 1.43
CA LEU A 12 5.87 -0.83 0.89
C LEU A 12 5.88 0.67 0.56
N LEU A 13 6.72 1.43 1.25
CA LEU A 13 6.88 2.87 1.00
C LEU A 13 8.07 3.14 0.08
N SER A 14 7.92 4.16 -0.77
CA SER A 14 8.95 4.60 -1.69
C SER A 14 9.10 6.11 -1.63
N PHE A 15 10.20 6.60 -1.08
CA PHE A 15 10.44 8.04 -0.96
C PHE A 15 11.28 8.55 -2.13
N VAL A 16 10.79 9.57 -2.81
CA VAL A 16 11.61 10.46 -3.63
C VAL A 16 12.49 11.31 -2.70
N ASP A 17 13.69 11.68 -3.16
CA ASP A 17 14.60 12.54 -2.39
C ASP A 17 13.95 13.89 -2.05
N GLY A 18 14.29 14.44 -0.88
CA GLY A 18 13.90 15.80 -0.46
C GLY A 18 13.04 15.87 0.80
N PHE A 19 12.57 14.75 1.34
CA PHE A 19 11.92 14.72 2.64
C PHE A 19 12.92 14.92 3.79
N SER A 20 12.49 15.68 4.80
CA SER A 20 13.09 15.67 6.12
C SER A 20 12.79 14.35 6.86
N PRO A 21 13.61 13.97 7.86
CA PRO A 21 13.32 12.80 8.69
C PRO A 21 11.95 12.88 9.41
N GLN A 22 11.51 14.09 9.78
CA GLN A 22 10.22 14.28 10.44
C GLN A 22 9.05 14.03 9.48
N GLU A 23 9.14 14.54 8.24
CA GLU A 23 8.09 14.28 7.23
C GLU A 23 7.99 12.78 6.91
N GLN A 24 9.12 12.08 6.77
CA GLN A 24 9.09 10.62 6.58
C GLN A 24 8.40 9.93 7.76
N GLN A 25 8.69 10.35 9.00
CA GLN A 25 8.07 9.78 10.19
C GLN A 25 6.57 10.06 10.26
N ASP A 26 6.15 11.30 10.00
CA ASP A 26 4.74 11.70 9.98
C ASP A 26 3.94 10.89 8.93
N ILE A 27 4.54 10.61 7.76
CA ILE A 27 3.96 9.73 6.73
C ILE A 27 3.83 8.29 7.24
N MET A 28 4.89 7.73 7.82
CA MET A 28 4.88 6.36 8.34
C MET A 28 3.86 6.20 9.47
N ASP A 29 3.78 7.16 10.38
CA ASP A 29 2.86 7.13 11.52
C ASP A 29 1.40 7.26 11.06
N SER A 30 1.13 8.15 10.12
CA SER A 30 -0.20 8.31 9.52
C SER A 30 -0.66 7.03 8.83
N LEU A 31 0.22 6.44 8.02
CA LEU A 31 -0.08 5.21 7.29
C LEU A 31 -0.35 4.05 8.25
N ALA A 32 0.43 3.95 9.32
CA ALA A 32 0.27 2.93 10.32
C ALA A 32 -1.06 3.04 11.07
N LEU A 33 -1.40 4.25 11.50
CA LEU A 33 -2.66 4.50 12.17
C LEU A 33 -3.84 4.18 11.25
N ALA A 34 -3.79 4.60 9.99
CA ALA A 34 -4.84 4.37 9.02
C ALA A 34 -5.04 2.88 8.71
N GLN A 35 -3.95 2.16 8.47
CA GLN A 35 -4.01 0.71 8.25
C GLN A 35 -4.55 -0.02 9.48
N TYR A 36 -4.06 0.31 10.69
CA TYR A 36 -4.58 -0.30 11.92
C TYR A 36 -6.07 -0.03 12.12
N SER A 37 -6.52 1.20 11.89
CA SER A 37 -7.92 1.60 12.01
C SER A 37 -8.80 0.79 11.06
N ALA A 38 -8.42 0.68 9.79
CA ALA A 38 -9.17 -0.10 8.80
C ALA A 38 -9.17 -1.60 9.13
N ASP A 39 -8.01 -2.18 9.46
CA ASP A 39 -7.87 -3.61 9.79
C ASP A 39 -8.66 -4.02 11.04
N LYS A 40 -8.79 -3.12 12.01
CA LYS A 40 -9.54 -3.37 13.25
C LYS A 40 -11.05 -3.32 13.06
N ASN A 41 -11.54 -2.43 12.20
CA ASN A 41 -12.96 -2.14 12.07
C ASN A 41 -13.65 -2.92 10.93
N VAL A 42 -12.89 -3.41 9.95
CA VAL A 42 -13.43 -4.13 8.79
C VAL A 42 -13.38 -5.64 8.99
N LYS A 43 -14.50 -6.32 8.70
CA LYS A 43 -14.55 -7.79 8.75
C LYS A 43 -13.74 -8.38 7.60
N PRO A 44 -13.11 -9.57 7.76
CA PRO A 44 -12.24 -10.17 6.75
C PRO A 44 -12.84 -10.34 5.34
N ASN A 45 -14.17 -10.47 5.19
CA ASN A 45 -14.82 -10.67 3.89
C ASN A 45 -15.50 -9.41 3.34
N SER A 46 -15.25 -8.25 3.94
CA SER A 46 -15.86 -7.00 3.48
C SER A 46 -15.24 -6.59 2.13
N PRO A 47 -15.97 -5.84 1.30
CA PRO A 47 -15.43 -5.20 0.11
C PRO A 47 -14.16 -4.39 0.40
N LEU A 48 -13.25 -4.32 -0.58
CA LEU A 48 -12.05 -3.47 -0.50
C LEU A 48 -12.41 -1.98 -0.32
N THR A 49 -13.57 -1.53 -0.83
CA THR A 49 -14.10 -0.18 -0.62
C THR A 49 -14.19 0.17 0.86
N ASP A 50 -14.83 -0.70 1.65
CA ASP A 50 -15.16 -0.40 3.04
C ASP A 50 -13.86 -0.25 3.86
N TRP A 51 -12.85 -1.05 3.51
CA TRP A 51 -11.51 -0.92 4.08
C TRP A 51 -10.82 0.36 3.64
N PHE A 52 -10.86 0.69 2.35
CA PHE A 52 -10.18 1.86 1.81
C PHE A 52 -10.83 3.17 2.27
N ASP A 53 -12.14 3.21 2.43
CA ASP A 53 -12.87 4.38 2.94
C ASP A 53 -12.45 4.69 4.38
N LEU A 54 -12.45 3.68 5.27
CA LEU A 54 -11.99 3.86 6.66
C LEU A 54 -10.51 4.21 6.77
N PHE A 55 -9.70 3.68 5.86
CA PHE A 55 -8.30 4.05 5.74
C PHE A 55 -8.17 5.53 5.35
N CYS A 56 -8.91 6.00 4.34
CA CYS A 56 -8.92 7.41 3.93
C CYS A 56 -9.40 8.32 5.06
N ASP A 57 -10.52 7.96 5.72
CA ASP A 57 -11.07 8.72 6.85
C ASP A 57 -10.04 8.90 7.96
N SER A 58 -9.27 7.85 8.26
CA SER A 58 -8.23 7.89 9.29
C SER A 58 -7.05 8.82 8.92
N LEU A 59 -6.75 8.98 7.63
CA LEU A 59 -5.76 9.95 7.15
C LEU A 59 -6.31 11.38 7.27
N LEU A 60 -7.55 11.59 6.83
CA LEU A 60 -8.22 12.88 6.93
C LEU A 60 -8.32 13.38 8.37
N ASP A 61 -8.59 12.48 9.31
CA ASP A 61 -8.67 12.76 10.76
C ASP A 61 -7.36 13.31 11.35
N VAL A 62 -6.22 13.11 10.68
CA VAL A 62 -4.90 13.59 11.13
C VAL A 62 -4.31 14.66 10.22
N GLY A 63 -5.15 15.30 9.39
CA GLY A 63 -4.77 16.49 8.63
C GLY A 63 -4.28 16.24 7.21
N TRP A 64 -4.42 15.01 6.68
CA TRP A 64 -4.25 14.78 5.25
C TRP A 64 -5.39 15.40 4.46
N GLU A 65 -5.08 15.91 3.28
CA GLU A 65 -6.05 16.40 2.31
C GLU A 65 -6.05 15.48 1.09
N VAL A 66 -7.22 15.23 0.51
CA VAL A 66 -7.37 14.38 -0.68
C VAL A 66 -6.96 15.15 -1.93
N ASP A 67 -6.19 14.50 -2.81
CA ASP A 67 -6.05 14.93 -4.19
C ASP A 67 -7.30 14.55 -4.98
N GLU A 68 -8.19 15.51 -5.21
CA GLU A 68 -9.45 15.31 -5.94
C GLU A 68 -9.25 14.85 -7.39
N GLU A 69 -8.08 15.12 -8.00
CA GLU A 69 -7.77 14.67 -9.36
C GLU A 69 -7.42 13.19 -9.41
N VAL A 70 -6.91 12.64 -8.30
CA VAL A 70 -6.37 11.27 -8.20
C VAL A 70 -7.26 10.36 -7.35
N LEU A 71 -8.29 10.89 -6.68
CA LEU A 71 -9.25 10.08 -5.92
C LEU A 71 -10.04 9.14 -6.85
N SER A 72 -9.65 7.87 -6.85
CA SER A 72 -10.47 6.84 -7.49
C SER A 72 -11.69 6.59 -6.61
N LEU A 73 -12.84 7.12 -7.03
CA LEU A 73 -14.14 6.70 -6.50
C LEU A 73 -14.33 5.19 -6.71
N GLY A 74 -14.02 4.40 -5.69
CA GLY A 74 -14.21 2.95 -5.64
C GLY A 74 -13.16 2.10 -6.38
N PRO A 75 -13.19 0.77 -6.19
CA PRO A 75 -12.23 -0.15 -6.75
C PRO A 75 -12.39 -0.19 -8.25
N LYS A 76 -11.38 0.32 -8.96
CA LYS A 76 -11.40 0.37 -10.41
C LYS A 76 -10.57 -0.79 -10.94
N LYS A 77 -11.31 -1.82 -11.34
CA LYS A 77 -10.92 -3.02 -12.11
C LYS A 77 -10.53 -4.21 -11.26
N GLU A 78 -11.27 -5.30 -11.48
CA GLU A 78 -10.71 -6.64 -11.37
C GLU A 78 -9.79 -6.85 -12.58
N GLY A 79 -8.53 -7.18 -12.31
CA GLY A 79 -7.57 -7.58 -13.32
C GLY A 79 -6.98 -8.94 -12.97
N VAL A 80 -6.65 -9.71 -14.00
CA VAL A 80 -5.91 -10.97 -13.87
C VAL A 80 -4.44 -10.68 -14.19
N PHE A 81 -3.55 -11.02 -13.26
CA PHE A 81 -2.12 -10.78 -13.39
C PHE A 81 -1.32 -12.03 -13.04
N PHE A 82 -0.10 -12.14 -13.56
CA PHE A 82 0.80 -13.26 -13.26
C PHE A 82 1.81 -12.91 -12.15
N SER A 83 1.85 -11.65 -11.72
CA SER A 83 2.65 -11.22 -10.57
C SER A 83 2.08 -9.98 -9.89
N LEU A 84 2.44 -9.77 -8.62
CA LEU A 84 2.11 -8.56 -7.86
C LEU A 84 2.73 -7.29 -8.48
N GLU A 85 3.94 -7.43 -9.03
CA GLU A 85 4.63 -6.33 -9.71
C GLU A 85 3.87 -5.88 -10.95
N GLU A 86 3.43 -6.82 -11.79
CA GLU A 86 2.62 -6.50 -12.97
C GLU A 86 1.35 -5.76 -12.58
N ALA A 87 0.68 -6.25 -11.53
CA ALA A 87 -0.54 -5.67 -11.02
C ALA A 87 -0.34 -4.25 -10.46
N VAL A 88 0.73 -4.00 -9.70
CA VAL A 88 0.98 -2.66 -9.13
C VAL A 88 1.40 -1.65 -10.21
N LEU A 89 2.21 -2.08 -11.18
CA LEU A 89 2.62 -1.23 -12.30
C LEU A 89 1.43 -0.86 -13.21
N ALA A 90 0.46 -1.77 -13.38
CA ALA A 90 -0.78 -1.47 -14.08
C ALA A 90 -1.65 -0.46 -13.30
N GLY A 91 -1.67 -0.54 -11.97
CA GLY A 91 -2.38 0.40 -11.09
C GLY A 91 -1.83 1.83 -11.14
N LEU A 92 -0.51 1.98 -11.31
CA LEU A 92 0.17 3.27 -11.40
C LEU A 92 -0.13 4.09 -12.66
N THR A 93 -0.89 3.56 -13.63
CA THR A 93 -1.21 4.27 -14.88
C THR A 93 -1.94 5.60 -14.67
N HIS A 94 -2.54 5.82 -13.50
CA HIS A 94 -3.21 7.07 -13.12
C HIS A 94 -2.29 8.09 -12.45
N VAL A 95 -1.04 7.73 -12.15
CA VAL A 95 -0.03 8.63 -11.58
C VAL A 95 0.81 9.16 -12.73
N GLU A 96 0.69 10.46 -13.05
CA GLU A 96 1.44 11.05 -14.18
C GLU A 96 2.92 11.32 -13.82
N GLN A 97 3.25 11.40 -12.54
CA GLN A 97 4.57 11.81 -12.09
C GLN A 97 5.61 10.68 -12.22
N ALA A 98 6.56 10.87 -13.13
CA ALA A 98 7.63 9.90 -13.40
C ALA A 98 8.53 9.62 -12.18
N SER A 99 8.67 10.58 -11.28
CA SER A 99 9.39 10.46 -10.00
C SER A 99 8.80 9.37 -9.10
N LEU A 100 7.47 9.36 -8.93
CA LEU A 100 6.77 8.36 -8.12
C LEU A 100 6.87 6.97 -8.73
N HIS A 101 6.77 6.87 -10.06
CA HIS A 101 6.98 5.60 -10.79
C HIS A 101 8.39 5.06 -10.59
N ALA A 102 9.40 5.92 -10.71
CA ALA A 102 10.79 5.52 -10.53
C ALA A 102 11.08 5.08 -9.09
N ALA A 103 10.58 5.84 -8.11
CA ALA A 103 10.71 5.49 -6.69
C ALA A 103 10.08 4.14 -6.38
N LEU A 104 8.85 3.88 -6.85
CA LEU A 104 8.18 2.60 -6.60
C LEU A 104 8.92 1.43 -7.24
N LYS A 105 9.32 1.57 -8.52
CA LYS A 105 10.10 0.54 -9.21
C LYS A 105 11.38 0.21 -8.46
N HIS A 106 12.11 1.24 -8.00
CA HIS A 106 13.33 1.03 -7.22
C HIS A 106 13.06 0.31 -5.89
N SER A 107 11.98 0.64 -5.17
CA SER A 107 11.62 -0.07 -3.93
C SER A 107 11.21 -1.52 -4.18
N ILE A 108 10.50 -1.81 -5.27
CA ILE A 108 10.14 -3.18 -5.65
C ILE A 108 11.41 -3.99 -5.98
N GLU A 109 12.33 -3.42 -6.75
CA GLU A 109 13.62 -4.06 -7.04
C GLU A 109 14.46 -4.28 -5.78
N ALA A 110 14.48 -3.30 -4.87
CA ALA A 110 15.16 -3.46 -3.58
C ALA A 110 14.53 -4.58 -2.74
N LEU A 111 13.20 -4.66 -2.70
CA LEU A 111 12.45 -5.71 -2.01
C LEU A 111 12.76 -7.11 -2.57
N LYS A 112 12.85 -7.25 -3.90
CA LYS A 112 13.22 -8.52 -4.56
C LYS A 112 14.63 -9.00 -4.23
N LEU A 113 15.54 -8.07 -3.92
CA LEU A 113 16.94 -8.39 -3.62
C LEU A 113 17.18 -8.73 -2.15
N ASP A 114 16.17 -8.58 -1.29
CA ASP A 114 16.24 -8.87 0.14
C ASP A 114 15.16 -9.90 0.54
N GLU A 115 15.57 -11.17 0.58
CA GLU A 115 14.70 -12.30 0.91
C GLU A 115 13.98 -12.14 2.26
N ALA A 116 14.65 -11.57 3.27
CA ALA A 116 14.06 -11.36 4.58
C ALA A 116 12.97 -10.28 4.55
N SER A 117 13.21 -9.19 3.81
CA SER A 117 12.19 -8.17 3.55
C SER A 117 11.01 -8.75 2.77
N GLN A 118 11.27 -9.58 1.76
CA GLN A 118 10.23 -10.20 0.95
C GLN A 118 9.36 -11.14 1.79
N GLU A 119 9.95 -12.03 2.58
CA GLU A 119 9.21 -12.95 3.45
C GLU A 119 8.35 -12.18 4.46
N MET A 120 8.88 -11.08 5.02
CA MET A 120 8.13 -10.22 5.93
C MET A 120 6.95 -9.54 5.22
N PHE A 121 7.18 -8.96 4.04
CA PHE A 121 6.14 -8.32 3.25
C PHE A 121 5.04 -9.31 2.86
N GLU A 122 5.39 -10.52 2.44
CA GLU A 122 4.42 -11.55 2.09
C GLU A 122 3.66 -12.08 3.30
N SER A 123 4.34 -12.36 4.41
CA SER A 123 3.71 -12.93 5.63
C SER A 123 2.74 -11.99 6.31
N ARG A 124 3.01 -10.67 6.31
CA ARG A 124 2.10 -9.67 6.88
C ARG A 124 0.82 -9.50 6.07
N ASN A 125 0.93 -9.69 4.76
CA ASN A 125 -0.15 -9.44 3.83
C ASN A 125 -1.00 -10.70 3.54
N ARG A 126 -0.44 -11.90 3.72
CA ARG A 126 -1.16 -13.17 3.53
C ARG A 126 -2.07 -13.51 4.72
N LYS A 127 -3.38 -13.45 4.52
CA LYS A 127 -4.39 -14.04 5.42
C LYS A 127 -5.31 -14.99 4.63
N HIS A 128 -5.08 -16.30 4.75
CA HIS A 128 -5.85 -17.32 4.03
C HIS A 128 -5.81 -17.14 2.49
N LEU A 129 -6.97 -17.06 1.81
CA LEU A 129 -7.05 -16.94 0.35
C LEU A 129 -7.00 -15.49 -0.16
N MET A 130 -6.95 -14.51 0.75
CA MET A 130 -7.08 -13.09 0.42
C MET A 130 -5.94 -12.31 1.07
N SER A 131 -5.16 -11.62 0.23
CA SER A 131 -4.03 -10.82 0.69
C SER A 131 -4.25 -9.35 0.38
N HIS A 132 -3.94 -8.47 1.33
CA HIS A 132 -3.95 -7.02 1.11
C HIS A 132 -2.52 -6.57 0.88
N TYR A 133 -2.21 -5.97 -0.25
CA TYR A 133 -0.89 -5.39 -0.51
C TYR A 133 -1.04 -3.89 -0.70
N GLN A 134 -0.13 -3.12 -0.10
CA GLN A 134 -0.14 -1.68 -0.24
C GLN A 134 1.20 -1.17 -0.74
N PHE A 135 1.13 -0.26 -1.71
CA PHE A 135 2.29 0.39 -2.30
C PHE A 135 2.08 1.89 -2.27
N VAL A 136 3.03 2.59 -1.65
CA VAL A 136 2.89 4.01 -1.30
C VAL A 136 4.11 4.80 -1.73
N PRO A 137 4.21 5.20 -3.01
CA PRO A 137 5.21 6.17 -3.43
C PRO A 137 4.86 7.56 -2.91
N CYS A 138 5.89 8.24 -2.40
CA CYS A 138 5.81 9.55 -1.78
C CYS A 138 6.82 10.49 -2.43
N GLU A 139 6.44 11.76 -2.61
CA GLU A 139 7.34 12.82 -3.04
C GLU A 139 7.07 14.14 -2.31
N PRO A 140 8.10 14.96 -2.07
CA PRO A 140 7.88 16.31 -1.57
C PRO A 140 7.28 17.17 -2.69
N ARG A 141 6.31 18.01 -2.35
CA ARG A 141 5.66 18.96 -3.25
C ARG A 141 5.59 20.33 -2.63
N ASN A 142 6.52 21.20 -3.01
CA ASN A 142 6.60 22.64 -2.70
C ASN A 142 5.49 23.18 -1.76
N GLU A 143 4.50 23.89 -2.29
CA GLU A 143 3.47 24.58 -1.51
C GLU A 143 2.43 23.66 -0.85
N PHE A 144 2.50 22.35 -1.13
CA PHE A 144 1.55 21.34 -0.67
C PHE A 144 2.13 20.38 0.38
N GLY A 145 3.41 20.49 0.69
CA GLY A 145 4.10 19.65 1.67
C GLY A 145 4.40 18.25 1.13
N SER A 146 4.14 17.23 1.92
CA SER A 146 4.31 15.83 1.53
C SER A 146 3.17 15.38 0.62
N TYR A 147 3.49 14.66 -0.44
CA TYR A 147 2.49 13.95 -1.26
C TYR A 147 2.70 12.45 -1.14
N MET A 148 1.62 11.70 -1.03
CA MET A 148 1.64 10.25 -1.17
C MET A 148 0.53 9.78 -2.11
N PHE A 149 0.84 8.77 -2.92
CA PHE A 149 -0.16 8.01 -3.64
C PHE A 149 -0.30 6.65 -2.96
N VAL A 150 -1.49 6.30 -2.50
CA VAL A 150 -1.76 5.00 -1.88
C VAL A 150 -2.42 4.11 -2.91
N SER A 151 -1.86 2.92 -3.14
CA SER A 151 -2.49 1.83 -3.89
C SER A 151 -2.71 0.64 -2.96
N GLY A 152 -3.96 0.37 -2.62
CA GLY A 152 -4.39 -0.82 -1.90
C GLY A 152 -4.90 -1.90 -2.86
N MET A 153 -4.41 -3.12 -2.70
CA MET A 153 -4.69 -4.24 -3.59
C MET A 153 -5.21 -5.42 -2.79
N ARG A 154 -6.38 -5.94 -3.18
CA ARG A 154 -6.90 -7.20 -2.68
C ARG A 154 -6.61 -8.29 -3.70
N VAL A 155 -5.83 -9.27 -3.30
CA VAL A 155 -5.28 -10.30 -4.18
C VAL A 155 -5.80 -11.66 -3.76
N THR A 156 -6.41 -12.37 -4.71
CA THR A 156 -6.86 -13.76 -4.56
C THR A 156 -6.14 -14.61 -5.59
N THR A 157 -5.59 -15.75 -5.17
CA THR A 157 -5.06 -16.73 -6.11
C THR A 157 -6.19 -17.57 -6.66
N HIS A 158 -6.33 -17.62 -7.98
CA HIS A 158 -7.18 -18.59 -8.65
C HIS A 158 -6.34 -19.49 -9.57
N PHE A 159 -6.91 -20.66 -9.86
CA PHE A 159 -6.36 -21.62 -10.78
C PHE A 159 -7.29 -21.70 -11.98
N GLU A 160 -6.77 -21.42 -13.17
CA GLU A 160 -7.53 -21.69 -14.40
C GLU A 160 -7.57 -23.21 -14.62
N LEU A 161 -8.78 -23.75 -14.77
CA LEU A 161 -9.02 -25.17 -14.98
C LEU A 161 -9.60 -25.39 -16.37
N ASP A 162 -8.80 -26.00 -17.25
CA ASP A 162 -9.26 -26.44 -18.56
C ASP A 162 -9.93 -27.83 -18.50
N ASN A 163 -10.95 -28.04 -19.33
CA ASN A 163 -11.58 -29.36 -19.58
C ASN A 163 -12.22 -30.05 -18.35
N ILE A 164 -12.91 -29.29 -17.49
CA ILE A 164 -13.56 -29.83 -16.27
C ILE A 164 -14.63 -30.90 -16.58
N PHE A 165 -15.28 -30.85 -17.74
CA PHE A 165 -16.49 -31.62 -17.98
C PHE A 165 -16.36 -32.86 -18.90
N PHE A 166 -15.30 -33.04 -19.71
CA PHE A 166 -15.24 -34.20 -20.62
C PHE A 166 -13.83 -34.73 -20.92
N ASN A 167 -13.65 -36.03 -20.62
CA ASN A 167 -12.68 -36.99 -21.17
C ASN A 167 -11.16 -36.64 -21.18
N ASN A 168 -10.48 -37.07 -20.12
CA ASN A 168 -9.16 -37.70 -20.17
C ASN A 168 -8.04 -37.01 -20.97
N LYS A 169 -7.84 -35.68 -20.85
CA LYS A 169 -6.50 -35.10 -21.06
C LYS A 169 -6.30 -33.69 -20.48
N LYS A 170 -5.28 -33.65 -19.61
CA LYS A 170 -4.54 -32.55 -18.97
C LYS A 170 -5.37 -31.42 -18.34
N ILE A 171 -5.50 -31.51 -17.01
CA ILE A 171 -5.61 -30.34 -16.15
C ILE A 171 -4.26 -29.62 -16.27
N LYS A 172 -4.23 -28.51 -17.01
CA LYS A 172 -3.17 -27.52 -16.86
C LYS A 172 -3.60 -26.61 -15.72
N THR A 173 -2.70 -26.32 -14.80
CA THR A 173 -2.95 -25.40 -13.69
C THR A 173 -1.96 -24.27 -13.87
N ASP A 174 -2.41 -23.18 -14.44
CA ASP A 174 -1.68 -21.92 -14.39
C ASP A 174 -2.25 -21.14 -13.19
N ALA A 175 -1.37 -20.66 -12.31
CA ALA A 175 -1.75 -19.83 -11.20
C ALA A 175 -1.77 -18.37 -11.66
N ALA A 176 -2.87 -17.68 -11.40
CA ALA A 176 -3.01 -16.26 -11.66
C ALA A 176 -3.55 -15.54 -10.41
N LEU A 177 -3.43 -14.23 -10.43
CA LEU A 177 -3.87 -13.35 -9.37
C LEU A 177 -5.09 -12.56 -9.84
N ASP A 178 -6.24 -12.76 -9.20
CA ASP A 178 -7.34 -11.79 -9.26
C ASP A 178 -7.00 -10.64 -8.34
N VAL A 179 -6.92 -9.45 -8.92
CA VAL A 179 -6.55 -8.25 -8.20
C VAL A 179 -7.67 -7.23 -8.30
N GLN A 180 -8.18 -6.80 -7.15
CA GLN A 180 -8.97 -5.59 -7.03
C GLN A 180 -8.10 -4.48 -6.46
N THR A 181 -8.20 -3.29 -7.01
CA THR A 181 -7.40 -2.14 -6.57
C THR A 181 -8.27 -0.99 -6.12
N ALA A 182 -7.86 -0.28 -5.06
CA ALA A 182 -8.39 1.01 -4.65
C ALA A 182 -7.20 1.96 -4.43
N SER A 183 -7.32 3.20 -4.88
CA SER A 183 -6.20 4.13 -4.82
C SER A 183 -6.63 5.59 -4.64
N GLY A 184 -5.75 6.39 -4.06
CA GLY A 184 -5.96 7.83 -3.86
C GLY A 184 -4.64 8.57 -3.67
N GLY A 185 -4.62 9.84 -4.07
CA GLY A 185 -3.54 10.77 -3.78
C GLY A 185 -3.88 11.62 -2.55
N PHE A 186 -2.88 11.96 -1.76
CA PHE A 186 -3.05 12.76 -0.54
C PHE A 186 -1.90 13.73 -0.32
N TYR A 187 -2.22 14.88 0.25
CA TYR A 187 -1.28 15.94 0.65
C TYR A 187 -1.23 16.07 2.17
N LEU A 188 -0.04 16.33 2.71
CA LEU A 188 0.14 16.64 4.13
C LEU A 188 1.11 17.81 4.29
N LYS A 189 0.60 18.91 4.84
CA LYS A 189 1.42 19.99 5.36
C LYS A 189 1.80 19.68 6.81
N THR A 190 3.04 19.96 7.19
CA THR A 190 3.53 19.74 8.55
C THR A 190 2.65 20.43 9.58
N GLU A 191 2.21 21.66 9.30
CA GLU A 191 1.36 22.44 10.20
C GLU A 191 -0.04 21.84 10.40
N ALA A 192 -0.53 21.05 9.41
CA ALA A 192 -1.81 20.35 9.52
C ALA A 192 -1.69 19.09 10.39
N TYR A 193 -0.54 18.43 10.39
CA TYR A 193 -0.27 17.23 11.19
C TYR A 193 0.17 17.55 12.64
N ASP A 194 0.87 18.67 12.83
CA ASP A 194 1.46 19.07 14.11
C ASP A 194 0.53 18.93 15.33
N PRO A 195 -0.75 19.33 15.28
CA PRO A 195 -1.66 19.20 16.41
C PRO A 195 -2.00 17.74 16.78
N TYR A 196 -1.86 16.81 15.82
CA TYR A 196 -2.25 15.42 15.97
C TYR A 196 -1.07 14.51 16.33
N ARG A 197 0.17 14.91 16.04
CA ARG A 197 1.38 14.07 16.16
C ARG A 197 1.46 13.29 17.48
N GLU A 198 1.34 13.96 18.62
CA GLU A 198 1.40 13.30 19.93
C GLU A 198 0.26 12.29 20.14
N THR A 199 -0.95 12.62 19.68
CA THR A 199 -2.10 11.72 19.77
C THR A 199 -1.91 10.49 18.88
N VAL A 200 -1.34 10.66 17.69
CA VAL A 200 -1.02 9.55 16.78
C VAL A 200 0.02 8.65 17.42
N LEU A 201 1.13 9.20 17.91
CA LEU A 201 2.18 8.44 18.59
C LEU A 201 1.65 7.67 19.80
N GLN A 202 0.75 8.28 20.59
CA GLN A 202 0.10 7.60 21.71
C GLN A 202 -0.73 6.40 21.22
N LYS A 203 -1.59 6.58 20.21
CA LYS A 203 -2.38 5.48 19.63
C LYS A 203 -1.49 4.36 19.10
N LEU A 204 -0.38 4.70 18.45
CA LEU A 204 0.58 3.73 17.90
C LEU A 204 1.31 2.95 19.00
N SER A 205 1.62 3.58 20.13
CA SER A 205 2.23 2.88 21.28
C SER A 205 1.33 1.80 21.88
N GLU A 206 0.01 1.93 21.73
CA GLU A 206 -0.97 0.93 22.15
C GLU A 206 -1.09 -0.25 21.17
N ILE A 207 -0.61 -0.08 19.93
CA ILE A 207 -0.73 -1.04 18.82
C ILE A 207 0.44 -2.05 18.81
N GLY A 208 1.57 -1.70 19.43
CA GLY A 208 2.75 -2.55 19.62
C GLY A 208 3.83 -2.39 18.54
N ASP A 209 5.10 -2.62 18.92
CA ASP A 209 6.30 -2.32 18.12
C ASP A 209 6.41 -3.10 16.79
N ASP A 210 5.66 -4.18 16.62
CA ASP A 210 5.72 -4.99 15.40
C ASP A 210 5.22 -4.25 14.15
N PHE A 211 4.53 -3.12 14.31
CA PHE A 211 4.00 -2.34 13.20
C PHE A 211 5.07 -1.56 12.43
N PHE A 212 6.09 -1.04 13.13
CA PHE A 212 7.16 -0.22 12.57
C PHE A 212 8.46 -1.01 12.52
N ARG A 213 8.89 -1.43 11.32
CA ARG A 213 10.22 -2.02 11.16
C ARG A 213 10.98 -1.33 10.04
N ASN A 214 11.82 -0.40 10.44
CA ASN A 214 12.89 0.13 9.60
C ASN A 214 13.98 -0.93 9.47
N LEU A 215 14.08 -1.56 8.30
CA LEU A 215 15.19 -2.47 8.02
C LEU A 215 16.42 -1.63 7.67
N LYS A 216 17.25 -1.40 8.69
CA LYS A 216 18.63 -0.93 8.50
C LYS A 216 19.54 -2.16 8.45
N HIS A 217 20.36 -2.23 7.41
CA HIS A 217 21.69 -2.82 7.52
C HIS A 217 22.70 -1.72 7.86
#